data_AF-A0AAN6MZF5-F1
#
_entry.id   AF-A0AAN6MZF5-F1
#
_cell.length_a   1.000
_cell.length_b   1.000
_cell.length_c   1.000
_cell.angle_alpha   90.00
_cell.angle_beta   90.00
_cell.angle_gamma   90.00
#
_symmetry.space_group_name_H-M   'P 1'
#
loop_
_entity.id
_entity.type
_entity.pdbx_description
1 polymer ?
#
loop_
_entity_poly.entity_id
_entity_poly.type
_entity_poly.pdbx_seq_one_letter_code
_entity_poly.pdbx_strand_id
1 'polypeptide(L)' 'RPCRREDFGIAILCTLPLEYDAVSLMLNKLWDENRSDNIYKISCISKHNVVLALLLSMGKASAISIAAGIYSKYYYV' A
#
# COMPACT_ATOMS: atom_id res chain seq x y z
N ARG A 1 5.14 -10.47 11.76
CA ARG A 1 4.21 -9.34 11.61
C ARG A 1 5.05 -8.11 11.81
N PRO A 2 5.16 -7.21 10.82
CA PRO A 2 5.80 -5.92 11.04
C PRO A 2 5.08 -5.22 12.21
N CYS A 3 5.87 -4.76 13.17
CA CYS A 3 5.37 -4.16 14.41
C CYS A 3 5.38 -2.64 14.32
N ARG A 4 6.19 -2.09 13.41
CA ARG A 4 6.39 -0.66 13.22
C ARG A 4 6.05 -0.25 11.81
N ARG A 5 5.66 1.01 11.65
CA ARG A 5 5.34 1.58 10.34
C ARG A 5 6.61 1.77 9.49
N GLU A 6 7.75 1.92 10.15
CA GLU A 6 9.09 1.98 9.54
C GLU A 6 9.48 0.65 8.85
N ASP A 7 8.85 -0.46 9.20
CA ASP A 7 9.18 -1.79 8.65
C ASP A 7 8.76 -1.96 7.17
N PHE A 8 8.06 -0.96 6.60
CA PHE A 8 7.53 -0.95 5.24
C PHE A 8 8.28 0.03 4.34
N GLY A 9 9.44 -0.41 3.84
CA GLY A 9 10.24 0.39 2.91
C GLY A 9 9.68 0.50 1.49
N ILE A 10 8.71 -0.35 1.11
CA ILE A 10 8.21 -0.44 -0.28
C ILE A 10 6.71 -0.16 -0.32
N ALA A 11 6.32 0.81 -1.14
CA ALA A 11 4.92 1.12 -1.44
C ALA A 11 4.64 0.90 -2.94
N ILE A 12 3.59 0.15 -3.25
CA ILE A 12 3.09 -0.10 -4.60
C ILE A 12 1.77 0.64 -4.75
N LEU A 13 1.72 1.54 -5.73
CA LEU A 13 0.56 2.37 -6.03
C LEU A 13 -0.06 1.89 -7.34
N CYS A 14 -1.29 1.38 -7.27
CA CYS A 14 -2.05 0.92 -8.42
C CYS A 14 -3.14 1.92 -8.75
N THR A 15 -3.23 2.30 -10.02
CA THR A 15 -4.23 3.25 -10.53
C THR A 15 -5.44 2.53 -11.09
N LEU A 16 -5.24 1.36 -11.70
CA LEU A 16 -6.30 0.53 -12.21
C LEU A 16 -6.61 -0.62 -11.25
N PRO A 17 -7.89 -1.00 -11.08
CA PRO A 17 -8.27 -2.21 -10.35
C PRO A 17 -7.54 -3.45 -10.88
N LEU A 18 -7.32 -3.55 -12.19
CA LEU A 18 -6.61 -4.66 -12.81
C LEU A 18 -5.15 -4.78 -12.33
N GLU A 19 -4.44 -3.66 -12.20
CA GLU A 19 -3.07 -3.64 -11.66
C GLU A 19 -3.08 -4.08 -10.19
N TYR A 20 -4.06 -3.58 -9.43
CA TYR A 20 -4.21 -3.91 -8.02
C TYR A 20 -4.52 -5.39 -7.79
N ASP A 21 -5.38 -5.99 -8.62
CA ASP A 21 -5.73 -7.41 -8.55
C ASP A 21 -4.51 -8.27 -8.90
N ALA A 22 -3.77 -7.92 -9.95
CA ALA A 22 -2.55 -8.61 -10.34
C ALA A 22 -1.49 -8.61 -9.21
N VAL A 23 -1.26 -7.45 -8.58
CA VAL A 23 -0.32 -7.36 -7.44
C VAL A 23 -0.86 -8.08 -6.21
N SER A 24 -2.18 -8.04 -5.98
CA SER A 24 -2.83 -8.76 -4.88
C SER A 24 -2.59 -10.27 -4.95
N LEU A 25 -2.51 -10.85 -6.16
CA LEU A 25 -2.18 -12.27 -6.35
C LEU A 25 -0.73 -12.62 -6.01
N MET A 26 0.19 -11.66 -6.02
CA MET A 26 1.59 -11.86 -5.66
C MET A 26 1.86 -11.74 -4.16
N LEU A 27 0.85 -11.39 -3.36
CA LEU A 27 1.00 -11.20 -1.93
C LEU A 27 1.06 -12.55 -1.21
N ASN A 28 2.10 -12.77 -0.41
CA ASN A 28 2.26 -14.01 0.36
C ASN A 28 1.40 -14.03 1.62
N LYS A 29 1.28 -12.87 2.28
CA LYS A 29 0.56 -12.74 3.55
C LYS A 29 -0.01 -11.34 3.70
N LEU A 30 -1.30 -11.26 4.01
CA LEU A 30 -1.97 -10.03 4.41
C LEU A 30 -1.88 -9.88 5.92
N TRP A 31 -1.50 -8.69 6.39
CA TRP A 31 -1.29 -8.42 7.82
C TRP A 31 -2.45 -7.68 8.48
N ASP A 32 -3.34 -7.07 7.70
CA ASP A 32 -4.49 -6.32 8.22
C ASP A 32 -5.65 -6.34 7.21
N GLU A 33 -6.81 -6.86 7.64
CA GLU A 33 -8.07 -6.87 6.86
C GLU A 33 -9.03 -5.74 7.29
N ASN A 34 -8.74 -5.06 8.42
CA ASN A 34 -9.73 -4.23 9.13
C ASN A 34 -9.39 -2.73 9.21
N ARG A 35 -8.73 -2.17 8.18
CA ARG A 35 -8.63 -0.70 8.08
C ARG A 35 -9.71 -0.21 7.12
N SER A 36 -10.69 0.48 7.68
CA SER A 36 -11.89 1.02 6.99
C SER A 36 -11.59 2.01 5.86
N ASP A 37 -10.33 2.25 5.56
CA ASP A 37 -9.87 2.95 4.38
C ASP A 37 -9.47 1.89 3.34
N ASN A 38 -10.41 1.53 2.47
CA ASN A 38 -10.27 0.55 1.36
C ASN A 38 -9.14 0.85 0.34
N ILE A 39 -8.26 1.80 0.68
CA ILE A 39 -7.22 2.36 -0.16
C ILE A 39 -5.89 1.63 0.08
N TYR A 40 -5.63 1.04 1.25
CA TYR A 40 -4.30 0.46 1.57
C TYR A 40 -4.35 -0.93 2.22
N LYS A 41 -3.70 -1.91 1.59
CA LYS A 41 -3.42 -3.25 2.13
C LYS A 41 -1.96 -3.35 2.55
N ILE A 42 -1.77 -3.92 3.73
CA ILE A 42 -0.45 -4.19 4.28
C ILE A 42 -0.13 -5.68 4.04
N SER A 43 0.96 -5.98 3.34
CA SER A 43 1.30 -7.36 3.00
C SER A 43 2.81 -7.60 2.97
N CYS A 44 3.22 -8.81 2.58
CA CYS A 44 4.59 -9.07 2.15
C CYS A 44 4.62 -9.71 0.76
N ILE A 45 5.63 -9.34 -0.03
CA ILE A 45 6.03 -10.04 -1.24
C ILE A 45 7.41 -10.64 -0.96
N SER A 46 7.50 -11.97 -1.00
CA SER A 46 8.67 -12.72 -0.56
C SER A 46 9.06 -12.33 0.89
N LYS A 47 10.27 -11.80 1.09
CA LYS A 47 10.82 -11.33 2.38
C LYS A 47 10.63 -9.84 2.63
N HIS A 48 10.03 -9.10 1.69
CA HIS A 48 9.86 -7.66 1.80
C HIS A 48 8.44 -7.32 2.24
N ASN A 49 8.32 -6.50 3.29
CA ASN A 49 7.04 -5.93 3.68
C ASN A 49 6.68 -4.83 2.68
N VAL A 50 5.47 -4.88 2.14
CA VAL A 50 4.98 -3.94 1.15
C VAL A 50 3.65 -3.33 1.58
N VAL A 51 3.42 -2.09 1.16
CA VAL A 51 2.11 -1.44 1.24
C VAL A 51 1.56 -1.36 -0.17
N LEU A 52 0.42 -2.02 -0.42
CA LEU A 52 -0.29 -1.94 -1.69
C LEU A 52 -1.45 -0.97 -1.54
N ALA A 53 -1.57 0.01 -2.45
CA ALA A 53 -2.70 0.93 -2.45
C ALA A 53 -3.40 1.05 -3.81
N LEU A 54 -4.73 1.17 -3.79
CA LEU A 54 -5.54 1.46 -4.98
C LEU A 54 -5.94 2.94 -4.96
N LEU A 55 -5.60 3.67 -6.02
CA LEU A 55 -6.03 5.05 -6.22
C LEU A 55 -7.48 5.08 -6.71
N LEU A 56 -8.37 5.65 -5.93
CA LEU A 56 -9.81 5.81 -6.28
C LEU A 56 -10.04 6.84 -7.41
N SER A 57 -9.00 7.57 -7.83
CA SER A 57 -9.10 8.59 -8.89
C SER A 57 -7.82 8.67 -9.71
N MET A 58 -7.97 8.64 -11.03
CA MET A 58 -6.90 8.87 -12.00
C MET A 58 -6.45 10.33 -11.99
N GLY A 59 -5.14 10.55 -11.98
CA GLY A 59 -4.56 11.88 -12.12
C GLY A 59 -3.37 12.12 -11.20
N LYS A 60 -2.41 12.94 -11.66
CA LYS A 60 -1.15 13.24 -10.93
C LYS A 60 -1.41 13.76 -9.51
N ALA A 61 -2.43 14.60 -9.33
CA ALA A 61 -2.77 15.18 -8.02
C ALA A 61 -3.24 14.12 -7.00
N SER A 62 -4.04 13.16 -7.44
CA SER A 62 -4.50 12.03 -6.61
C SER A 62 -3.32 11.15 -6.20
N ALA A 63 -2.44 10.81 -7.16
CA ALA A 63 -1.21 10.05 -6.90
C ALA A 63 -0.29 10.74 -5.88
N ILE A 64 -0.08 12.05 -6.03
CA ILE A 64 0.73 12.85 -5.11
C ILE A 64 0.11 12.85 -3.71
N SER A 65 -1.20 13.05 -3.59
CA SER A 65 -1.89 13.09 -2.30
C SER A 65 -1.77 11.76 -1.54
N ILE A 66 -1.97 10.63 -2.22
CA ILE A 66 -1.83 9.31 -1.60
C ILE A 66 -0.36 9.01 -1.26
N ALA A 67 0.57 9.32 -2.15
CA ALA A 67 2.00 9.17 -1.86
C ALA A 67 2.39 9.98 -0.63
N ALA A 68 1.98 11.25 -0.53
CA ALA A 68 2.22 12.10 0.63
C ALA A 68 1.59 11.53 1.91
N GLY A 69 0.38 10.99 1.83
CA GLY A 69 -0.28 10.32 2.96
C GLY A 69 0.48 9.07 3.43
N ILE A 70 1.05 8.29 2.49
CA ILE A 70 1.90 7.13 2.80
C ILE A 70 3.22 7.60 3.43
N TYR A 71 3.89 8.60 2.85
CA TYR A 71 5.12 9.16 3.41
C TYR A 71 4.90 9.69 4.84
N SER A 72 3.81 10.43 5.06
CA SER A 72 3.45 10.91 6.40
C SER A 72 3.13 9.77 7.37
N LYS A 73 2.46 8.71 6.92
CA LYS A 73 2.08 7.60 7.82
C LYS A 73 3.21 6.63 8.12
N TYR A 74 4.15 6.40 7.20
CA TYR A 74 5.12 5.30 7.26
C TYR A 74 6.59 5.73 7.23
N TYR A 75 6.91 6.96 6.81
CA TYR A 75 8.29 7.43 6.66
C TYR A 75 8.69 8.58 7.60
N TYR A 76 7.74 9.33 8.17
CA TYR A 76 8.05 10.38 9.14
C TYR A 76 7.77 9.94 10.58
N VAL A 77 8.82 9.95 11.40
CA VAL A 77 8.80 10.12 12.85
C VAL A 77 9.20 11.56 13.15
#